data_AF-A0A3R7HA71-F1
#
_entry.id   AF-A0A3R7HA71-F1
#
_cell.length_a   1.000
_cell.length_b   1.000
_cell.length_c   1.000
_cell.angle_alpha   90.00
_cell.angle_beta   90.00
_cell.angle_gamma   90.00
#
_symmetry.space_group_name_H-M   'P 1'
#
loop_
_entity.id
_entity.type
_entity.pdbx_description
1 polymer ?
#
loop_
_entity_poly.entity_id
_entity_poly.type
_entity_poly.pdbx_seq_one_letter_code
_entity_poly.pdbx_strand_id
1 'polypeptide(L)'
;MRSFLLTGASLGTLAAASIVLGAAAPAFAIGDVTSMRSERPAASASPSGCTITDATVTWGFKESFRSYISGSIAKGAWEPFGGVGYETPAFTWSGGTGSYDPEAGAGTISFPGGIRFTGHGGLLDSTVQNAVLDLAPASGRVVVDLAGVSMESALAGDDTVVTTPQVPLVTVDLAGLESTVAGDVLTLAATDAATAITEEGYAAFGNYETGTAFDPLSFTASGVCATPTPTAEPAPVVEASPAADAAESGDGENGSGSALPVALSAAIGGALVATIGGTTAAVVVSRRKRREAPADGADDGSAA
;
A
#
# COMPACT_ATOMS: atom_id res chain seq x y z
N MET A 1 33.28 53.62 26.00
CA MET A 1 32.01 54.01 25.37
C MET A 1 31.18 52.75 25.16
N ARG A 2 29.97 52.73 25.74
CA ARG A 2 28.82 51.80 25.53
C ARG A 2 29.06 50.34 25.95
N SER A 3 28.83 49.94 27.20
CA SER A 3 27.55 49.72 27.93
C SER A 3 26.70 48.57 27.39
N PHE A 4 26.86 47.39 28.02
CA PHE A 4 25.86 46.32 28.11
C PHE A 4 24.93 46.63 29.29
N LEU A 5 23.62 46.51 29.10
CA LEU A 5 22.63 46.51 30.19
C LEU A 5 21.90 45.17 30.17
N LEU A 6 22.13 44.37 31.21
CA LEU A 6 21.26 43.30 31.67
C LEU A 6 20.11 43.93 32.47
N THR A 7 18.90 43.44 32.24
CA THR A 7 17.75 43.60 33.15
C THR A 7 17.00 42.27 33.04
N GLY A 8 16.76 41.47 34.07
CA GLY A 8 16.44 41.80 35.46
C GLY A 8 15.06 41.22 35.72
N ALA A 9 15.02 40.00 36.28
CA ALA A 9 13.80 39.29 36.64
C ALA A 9 13.18 39.88 37.91
N SER A 10 11.86 40.00 37.96
CA SER A 10 11.10 40.33 39.17
C SER A 10 9.94 39.36 39.34
N LEU A 11 9.93 38.66 40.47
CA LEU A 11 8.80 37.89 40.98
C LEU A 11 7.66 38.84 41.38
N GLY A 12 6.43 38.48 41.03
CA GLY A 12 5.20 39.15 41.49
C GLY A 12 4.22 38.12 42.05
N THR A 13 3.93 38.24 43.34
CA THR A 13 3.16 37.34 44.20
C THR A 13 1.64 37.51 44.04
N LEU A 14 0.94 36.37 44.14
CA LEU A 14 -0.45 36.08 44.54
C LEU A 14 -1.43 37.24 44.87
N ALA A 15 -2.62 37.16 44.28
CA ALA A 15 -3.89 37.51 44.93
C ALA A 15 -4.97 36.46 44.56
N ALA A 16 -5.60 35.91 45.60
CA ALA A 16 -6.64 34.90 45.54
C ALA A 16 -8.02 35.51 45.22
N ALA A 17 -8.85 34.78 44.47
CA ALA A 17 -10.29 34.96 44.48
C ALA A 17 -10.98 33.60 44.25
N SER A 18 -11.61 33.10 45.31
CA SER A 18 -12.43 31.90 45.33
C SER A 18 -13.78 32.17 44.66
N ILE A 19 -14.20 31.30 43.74
CA ILE A 19 -15.62 31.12 43.41
C ILE A 19 -15.91 29.62 43.43
N VAL A 20 -16.76 29.24 44.38
CA VAL A 20 -17.41 27.93 44.51
C VAL A 20 -18.76 28.02 43.79
N LEU A 21 -19.05 27.15 42.82
CA LEU A 21 -20.41 26.57 42.66
C LEU A 21 -20.45 25.50 41.56
N GLY A 22 -21.12 24.37 41.86
CA GLY A 22 -21.85 23.59 40.86
C GLY A 22 -21.35 22.17 40.59
N ALA A 23 -21.52 21.25 41.56
CA ALA A 23 -21.55 19.83 41.29
C ALA A 23 -22.90 19.44 40.64
N ALA A 24 -22.87 18.84 39.46
CA ALA A 24 -23.98 18.09 38.89
C ALA A 24 -23.41 16.88 38.15
N ALA A 25 -23.55 15.69 38.74
CA ALA A 25 -23.25 14.43 38.10
C ALA A 25 -24.49 13.94 37.33
N PRO A 26 -24.39 13.56 36.04
CA PRO A 26 -25.41 12.75 35.41
C PRO A 26 -25.19 11.27 35.74
N ALA A 27 -26.22 10.62 36.27
CA ALA A 27 -26.30 9.18 36.42
C ALA A 27 -26.47 8.54 35.03
N PHE A 28 -25.51 7.71 34.61
CA PHE A 28 -25.65 6.88 33.43
C PHE A 28 -26.37 5.59 33.80
N ALA A 29 -27.57 5.41 33.25
CA ALA A 29 -28.27 4.14 33.22
C ALA A 29 -27.57 3.19 32.25
N ILE A 30 -27.15 2.02 32.76
CA ILE A 30 -26.71 0.89 31.95
C ILE A 30 -27.93 0.27 31.26
N GLY A 31 -28.10 0.57 29.97
CA GLY A 31 -29.03 -0.15 29.10
C GLY A 31 -28.38 -1.42 28.58
N ASP A 32 -29.06 -2.56 28.79
CA ASP A 32 -28.74 -3.84 28.18
C ASP A 32 -28.53 -3.70 26.66
N VAL A 33 -27.31 -4.00 26.21
CA VAL A 33 -27.00 -4.18 24.78
C VAL A 33 -27.46 -5.57 24.40
N THR A 34 -28.69 -5.65 23.87
CA THR A 34 -29.14 -6.80 23.09
C THR A 34 -28.23 -6.97 21.88
N SER A 35 -27.63 -8.16 21.80
CA SER A 35 -26.73 -8.61 20.74
C SER A 35 -27.44 -8.55 19.39
N MET A 36 -27.17 -7.51 18.61
CA MET A 36 -27.49 -7.49 17.18
C MET A 36 -26.43 -8.33 16.46
N ARG A 37 -26.80 -9.56 16.10
CA ARG A 37 -26.04 -10.38 15.16
C ARG A 37 -25.99 -9.65 13.82
N SER A 38 -24.85 -9.02 13.56
CA SER A 38 -24.50 -8.48 12.25
C SER A 38 -24.25 -9.66 11.32
N GLU A 39 -25.28 -10.05 10.56
CA GLU A 39 -25.14 -10.99 9.46
C GLU A 39 -24.41 -10.24 8.32
N ARG A 40 -23.08 -10.38 8.26
CA ARG A 40 -22.26 -9.85 7.17
C ARG A 40 -22.64 -10.59 5.88
N PRO A 41 -22.94 -9.90 4.76
CA PRO A 41 -23.10 -10.57 3.48
C PRO A 41 -21.82 -11.35 3.16
N ALA A 42 -21.95 -12.64 2.87
CA ALA A 42 -20.85 -13.44 2.37
C ALA A 42 -20.43 -12.85 1.01
N ALA A 43 -19.31 -12.12 0.99
CA ALA A 43 -18.64 -11.79 -0.25
C ALA A 43 -18.14 -13.10 -0.86
N SER A 44 -18.86 -13.63 -1.85
CA SER A 44 -18.31 -14.59 -2.78
C SER A 44 -17.40 -13.84 -3.75
N ALA A 45 -16.11 -13.92 -3.49
CA ALA A 45 -15.06 -13.80 -4.50
C ALA A 45 -13.93 -14.73 -4.06
N SER A 46 -13.77 -15.84 -4.79
CA SER A 46 -12.59 -16.69 -4.71
C SER A 46 -11.34 -15.83 -4.93
N PRO A 47 -10.19 -16.13 -4.30
CA PRO A 47 -8.97 -15.38 -4.59
C PRO A 47 -8.57 -15.64 -6.05
N SER A 48 -8.72 -14.64 -6.91
CA SER A 48 -8.14 -14.56 -8.27
C SER A 48 -6.62 -14.38 -8.19
N GLY A 49 -5.95 -15.12 -7.32
CA GLY A 49 -4.53 -14.95 -7.01
C GLY A 49 -3.71 -16.12 -7.50
N CYS A 50 -2.60 -15.81 -8.16
CA CYS A 50 -1.52 -16.74 -8.44
C CYS A 50 -0.44 -16.62 -7.36
N THR A 51 0.13 -17.75 -6.95
CA THR A 51 1.27 -17.81 -6.05
C THR A 51 2.55 -17.82 -6.88
N ILE A 52 3.44 -16.86 -6.64
CA ILE A 52 4.77 -16.80 -7.23
C ILE A 52 5.70 -17.70 -6.42
N THR A 53 6.23 -18.73 -7.07
CA THR A 53 7.07 -19.75 -6.44
C THR A 53 8.56 -19.56 -6.73
N ASP A 54 8.89 -18.85 -7.81
CA ASP A 54 10.25 -18.49 -8.15
C ASP A 54 10.27 -17.13 -8.84
N ALA A 55 11.23 -16.30 -8.47
CA ALA A 55 11.51 -15.04 -9.12
C ALA A 55 12.98 -14.67 -9.00
N THR A 56 13.46 -13.94 -10.00
CA THR A 56 14.79 -13.36 -10.05
C THR A 56 14.69 -11.90 -10.44
N VAL A 57 15.41 -11.03 -9.75
CA VAL A 57 15.56 -9.62 -10.10
C VAL A 57 17.03 -9.27 -10.26
N THR A 58 17.34 -8.55 -11.33
CA THR A 58 18.67 -8.03 -11.63
C THR A 58 18.60 -6.51 -11.64
N TRP A 59 19.43 -5.87 -10.82
CA TRP A 59 19.44 -4.43 -10.66
C TRP A 59 20.83 -3.94 -10.28
N GLY A 60 21.30 -2.89 -10.94
CA GLY A 60 22.58 -2.27 -10.62
C GLY A 60 22.58 -1.53 -9.27
N PHE A 61 21.41 -1.22 -8.71
CA PHE A 61 21.24 -0.13 -7.74
C PHE A 61 21.43 1.23 -8.43
N LYS A 62 22.67 1.75 -8.50
CA LYS A 62 22.98 2.99 -9.23
C LYS A 62 24.45 3.06 -9.62
N GLU A 63 24.74 3.24 -10.91
CA GLU A 63 26.11 3.23 -11.44
C GLU A 63 26.99 4.26 -10.75
N SER A 64 26.54 5.51 -10.64
CA SER A 64 27.32 6.56 -10.00
C SER A 64 27.61 6.27 -8.52
N PHE A 65 26.73 5.53 -7.83
CA PHE A 65 26.96 5.11 -6.45
C PHE A 65 28.02 4.02 -6.39
N ARG A 66 27.94 2.99 -7.23
CA ARG A 66 28.98 1.94 -7.31
C ARG A 66 30.34 2.53 -7.68
N SER A 67 30.38 3.45 -8.64
CA SER A 67 31.59 4.17 -9.05
C SER A 67 32.17 5.03 -7.92
N TYR A 68 31.32 5.66 -7.10
CA TYR A 68 31.75 6.37 -5.91
C TYR A 68 32.34 5.43 -4.85
N ILE A 69 31.64 4.33 -4.54
CA ILE A 69 32.08 3.33 -3.55
C ILE A 69 33.43 2.74 -3.96
N SER A 70 33.56 2.20 -5.17
CA SER A 70 34.81 1.59 -5.66
C SER A 70 35.89 2.60 -6.06
N GLY A 71 35.54 3.88 -6.15
CA GLY A 71 36.42 4.94 -6.62
C GLY A 71 37.44 5.43 -5.58
N SER A 72 38.24 6.42 -5.99
CA SER A 72 39.32 6.98 -5.17
C SER A 72 38.87 7.80 -3.95
N ILE A 73 37.59 8.18 -3.90
CA ILE A 73 37.00 8.97 -2.81
C ILE A 73 36.61 8.05 -1.65
N ALA A 74 35.65 7.15 -1.86
CA ALA A 74 35.20 6.25 -0.78
C ALA A 74 36.18 5.09 -0.55
N LYS A 75 36.90 4.62 -1.59
CA LYS A 75 37.83 3.49 -1.51
C LYS A 75 37.23 2.28 -0.80
N GLY A 76 35.98 2.03 -1.13
CA GLY A 76 35.10 1.06 -0.52
C GLY A 76 34.90 -0.18 -1.37
N ALA A 77 33.95 -0.99 -0.93
CA ALA A 77 33.53 -2.21 -1.59
C ALA A 77 32.05 -2.49 -1.29
N TRP A 78 31.50 -3.50 -1.96
CA TRP A 78 30.20 -4.06 -1.64
C TRP A 78 30.31 -5.57 -1.43
N GLU A 79 29.48 -6.08 -0.54
CA GLU A 79 29.39 -7.50 -0.20
C GLU A 79 27.93 -7.95 -0.34
N PRO A 80 27.59 -8.67 -1.42
CA PRO A 80 26.32 -9.37 -1.54
C PRO A 80 26.24 -10.52 -0.53
N PHE A 81 25.06 -10.74 0.04
CA PHE A 81 24.82 -11.84 0.98
C PHE A 81 23.40 -12.41 0.84
N GLY A 82 23.15 -13.55 1.50
CA GLY A 82 21.81 -14.13 1.58
C GLY A 82 21.26 -14.60 0.23
N GLY A 83 22.13 -15.06 -0.67
CA GLY A 83 21.77 -15.54 -2.00
C GLY A 83 21.85 -14.48 -3.10
N VAL A 84 22.23 -13.24 -2.78
CA VAL A 84 22.49 -12.20 -3.79
C VAL A 84 23.83 -12.47 -4.47
N GLY A 85 23.81 -12.53 -5.80
CA GLY A 85 25.01 -12.55 -6.64
C GLY A 85 25.39 -11.16 -7.13
N TYR A 86 26.63 -11.01 -7.59
CA TYR A 86 27.07 -9.82 -8.30
C TYR A 86 27.91 -10.21 -9.50
N GLU A 87 27.52 -9.73 -10.68
CA GLU A 87 28.29 -9.77 -11.92
C GLU A 87 28.21 -8.38 -12.52
N THR A 88 29.35 -7.76 -12.84
CA THR A 88 29.34 -6.37 -13.30
C THR A 88 28.44 -6.22 -14.55
N PRO A 89 27.48 -5.28 -14.54
CA PRO A 89 27.33 -4.18 -13.59
C PRO A 89 26.29 -4.39 -12.47
N ALA A 90 25.64 -5.55 -12.36
CA ALA A 90 24.41 -5.73 -11.62
C ALA A 90 24.48 -6.74 -10.46
N PHE A 91 23.61 -6.51 -9.49
CA PHE A 91 23.29 -7.48 -8.44
C PHE A 91 22.10 -8.31 -8.88
N THR A 92 22.11 -9.59 -8.52
CA THR A 92 21.03 -10.53 -8.84
C THR A 92 20.51 -11.13 -7.55
N TRP A 93 19.25 -10.85 -7.22
CA TRP A 93 18.51 -11.55 -6.17
C TRP A 93 17.70 -12.69 -6.80
N SER A 94 17.82 -13.89 -6.27
CA SER A 94 17.07 -15.08 -6.70
C SER A 94 16.23 -15.65 -5.56
N GLY A 95 15.33 -16.58 -5.88
CA GLY A 95 14.47 -17.23 -4.88
C GLY A 95 13.37 -16.30 -4.35
N GLY A 96 12.95 -15.34 -5.16
CA GLY A 96 11.82 -14.48 -4.83
C GLY A 96 10.51 -15.27 -4.80
N THR A 97 9.64 -14.94 -3.85
CA THR A 97 8.32 -15.59 -3.69
C THR A 97 7.27 -14.55 -3.39
N GLY A 98 6.00 -14.86 -3.66
CA GLY A 98 4.92 -13.94 -3.34
C GLY A 98 3.61 -14.29 -4.03
N SER A 99 2.86 -13.27 -4.42
CA SER A 99 1.54 -13.43 -5.03
C SER A 99 1.28 -12.36 -6.08
N TYR A 100 0.50 -12.69 -7.09
CA TYR A 100 0.08 -11.78 -8.14
C TYR A 100 -1.35 -12.09 -8.57
N ASP A 101 -2.17 -11.06 -8.70
CA ASP A 101 -3.51 -11.12 -9.27
C ASP A 101 -3.45 -10.61 -10.71
N PRO A 102 -3.61 -11.50 -11.72
CA PRO A 102 -3.59 -11.11 -13.13
C PRO A 102 -4.75 -10.21 -13.56
N GLU A 103 -5.90 -10.28 -12.88
CA GLU A 103 -7.05 -9.42 -13.18
C GLU A 103 -6.82 -8.01 -12.65
N ALA A 104 -6.26 -7.89 -11.45
CA ALA A 104 -5.91 -6.60 -10.85
C ALA A 104 -4.61 -6.01 -11.41
N GLY A 105 -3.75 -6.82 -12.04
CA GLY A 105 -2.42 -6.42 -12.48
C GLY A 105 -1.52 -6.00 -11.31
N ALA A 106 -1.69 -6.64 -10.15
CA ALA A 106 -1.08 -6.22 -8.90
C ALA A 106 -0.56 -7.42 -8.09
N GLY A 107 0.47 -7.19 -7.29
CA GLY A 107 1.09 -8.26 -6.52
C GLY A 107 2.33 -7.81 -5.78
N THR A 108 2.98 -8.77 -5.12
CA THR A 108 4.18 -8.51 -4.35
C THR A 108 5.13 -9.69 -4.47
N ILE A 109 6.42 -9.42 -4.64
CA ILE A 109 7.48 -10.44 -4.68
C ILE A 109 8.58 -10.07 -3.68
N SER A 110 8.81 -10.92 -2.69
CA SER A 110 9.83 -10.71 -1.67
C SER A 110 11.07 -11.54 -1.98
N PHE A 111 12.24 -10.93 -1.85
CA PHE A 111 13.54 -11.54 -2.11
C PHE A 111 14.38 -11.58 -0.82
N PRO A 112 15.03 -12.71 -0.51
CA PRO A 112 15.95 -12.79 0.62
C PRO A 112 17.28 -12.07 0.32
N GLY A 113 18.05 -11.80 1.36
CA GLY A 113 19.41 -11.29 1.26
C GLY A 113 19.51 -9.80 0.98
N GLY A 114 20.69 -9.35 0.59
CA GLY A 114 20.99 -7.94 0.45
C GLY A 114 22.43 -7.66 0.01
N ILE A 115 22.79 -6.40 0.12
CA ILE A 115 24.11 -5.86 -0.23
C ILE A 115 24.55 -4.94 0.89
N ARG A 116 25.74 -5.17 1.44
CA ARG A 116 26.42 -4.23 2.34
C ARG A 116 27.44 -3.43 1.56
N PHE A 117 27.29 -2.11 1.55
CA PHE A 117 28.23 -1.15 1.00
C PHE A 117 29.10 -0.59 2.13
N THR A 118 30.41 -0.58 1.91
CA THR A 118 31.37 0.01 2.85
C THR A 118 32.26 1.03 2.14
N GLY A 119 32.80 1.99 2.87
CA GLY A 119 33.71 3.02 2.34
C GLY A 119 34.23 3.96 3.43
N HIS A 120 35.08 4.91 3.03
CA HIS A 120 35.68 5.92 3.92
C HIS A 120 36.39 5.32 5.13
N GLY A 121 37.09 4.20 4.94
CA GLY A 121 37.78 3.51 6.04
C GLY A 121 36.84 2.94 7.11
N GLY A 122 35.58 2.66 6.75
CA GLY A 122 34.56 2.12 7.65
C GLY A 122 33.51 3.14 8.10
N LEU A 123 33.69 4.44 7.80
CA LEU A 123 32.71 5.47 8.15
C LEU A 123 31.42 5.38 7.33
N LEU A 124 31.52 4.86 6.10
CA LEU A 124 30.35 4.45 5.33
C LEU A 124 30.18 2.96 5.55
N ASP A 125 29.04 2.60 6.13
CA ASP A 125 28.58 1.23 6.29
C ASP A 125 27.06 1.22 6.17
N SER A 126 26.56 0.76 5.03
CA SER A 126 25.14 0.81 4.70
C SER A 126 24.71 -0.49 4.04
N THR A 127 23.63 -1.06 4.52
CA THR A 127 23.06 -2.31 4.02
C THR A 127 21.71 -2.04 3.39
N VAL A 128 21.51 -2.58 2.19
CA VAL A 128 20.22 -2.64 1.48
C VAL A 128 19.80 -4.10 1.45
N GLN A 129 18.65 -4.44 2.02
CA GLN A 129 18.26 -5.84 2.17
C GLN A 129 16.75 -6.06 2.13
N ASN A 130 16.35 -7.34 2.06
CA ASN A 130 14.95 -7.77 2.09
C ASN A 130 14.12 -7.04 1.02
N ALA A 131 14.62 -7.05 -0.22
CA ALA A 131 13.97 -6.35 -1.31
C ALA A 131 12.59 -6.93 -1.59
N VAL A 132 11.60 -6.06 -1.76
CA VAL A 132 10.24 -6.39 -2.12
C VAL A 132 9.89 -5.60 -3.39
N LEU A 133 9.49 -6.31 -4.43
CA LEU A 133 8.92 -5.70 -5.63
C LEU A 133 7.41 -5.62 -5.44
N ASP A 134 6.90 -4.39 -5.23
CA ASP A 134 5.48 -4.08 -5.14
C ASP A 134 4.96 -3.72 -6.54
N LEU A 135 4.02 -4.52 -7.05
CA LEU A 135 3.53 -4.46 -8.42
C LEU A 135 2.13 -3.87 -8.45
N ALA A 136 1.91 -2.92 -9.35
CA ALA A 136 0.62 -2.34 -9.68
C ALA A 136 0.47 -2.20 -11.21
N PRO A 137 -0.73 -1.89 -11.72
CA PRO A 137 -0.93 -1.68 -13.15
C PRO A 137 0.02 -0.62 -13.71
N ALA A 138 0.87 -1.04 -14.66
CA ALA A 138 1.86 -0.22 -15.35
C ALA A 138 2.90 0.51 -14.45
N SER A 139 2.95 0.23 -13.15
CA SER A 139 3.92 0.85 -12.23
C SER A 139 4.25 -0.08 -11.07
N GLY A 140 5.43 0.09 -10.49
CA GLY A 140 5.83 -0.65 -9.30
C GLY A 140 6.75 0.16 -8.40
N ARG A 141 7.14 -0.46 -7.28
CA ARG A 141 8.15 0.07 -6.37
C ARG A 141 9.09 -1.03 -5.94
N VAL A 142 10.37 -0.69 -5.77
CA VAL A 142 11.28 -1.53 -4.99
C VAL A 142 11.28 -1.00 -3.56
N VAL A 143 10.79 -1.81 -2.65
CA VAL A 143 10.79 -1.56 -1.22
C VAL A 143 11.95 -2.32 -0.58
N VAL A 144 12.71 -1.72 0.32
CA VAL A 144 13.87 -2.33 0.97
C VAL A 144 13.94 -1.95 2.44
N ASP A 145 14.62 -2.77 3.23
CA ASP A 145 15.12 -2.33 4.52
C ASP A 145 16.49 -1.67 4.31
N LEU A 146 16.66 -0.46 4.84
CA LEU A 146 17.94 0.24 4.85
C LEU A 146 18.49 0.23 6.26
N ALA A 147 19.71 -0.30 6.43
CA ALA A 147 20.40 -0.26 7.71
C ALA A 147 21.75 0.44 7.55
N GLY A 148 22.21 1.17 8.55
CA GLY A 148 23.55 1.75 8.50
C GLY A 148 23.90 2.57 9.72
N VAL A 149 25.12 3.08 9.72
CA VAL A 149 25.62 4.03 10.73
C VAL A 149 25.57 5.43 10.12
N SER A 150 25.02 6.40 10.86
CA SER A 150 25.02 7.79 10.39
C SER A 150 26.45 8.32 10.34
N MET A 151 26.76 9.24 9.41
CA MET A 151 28.11 9.80 9.31
C MET A 151 28.52 10.55 10.60
N GLU A 152 27.57 11.21 11.27
CA GLU A 152 27.78 11.84 12.58
C GLU A 152 28.19 10.79 13.63
N SER A 153 27.41 9.71 13.76
CA SER A 153 27.71 8.60 14.68
C SER A 153 29.08 7.98 14.39
N ALA A 154 29.36 7.67 13.12
CA ALA A 154 30.61 7.05 12.72
C ALA A 154 31.82 7.95 13.03
N LEU A 155 31.72 9.27 12.81
CA LEU A 155 32.76 10.24 13.16
C LEU A 155 32.94 10.39 14.68
N ALA A 156 31.87 10.18 15.45
CA ALA A 156 31.93 10.14 16.91
C ALA A 156 32.46 8.79 17.46
N GLY A 157 32.74 7.80 16.58
CA GLY A 157 33.17 6.46 16.97
C GLY A 157 32.05 5.57 17.50
N ASP A 158 30.80 5.93 17.24
CA ASP A 158 29.61 5.13 17.53
C ASP A 158 29.26 4.25 16.32
N ASP A 159 29.26 2.94 16.53
CA ASP A 159 28.97 1.91 15.53
C ASP A 159 27.52 1.39 15.61
N THR A 160 26.65 2.10 16.33
CA THR A 160 25.23 1.75 16.43
C THR A 160 24.55 1.79 15.06
N VAL A 161 24.15 0.62 14.58
CA VAL A 161 23.39 0.47 13.34
C VAL A 161 21.93 0.86 13.58
N VAL A 162 21.41 1.76 12.75
CA VAL A 162 19.99 2.12 12.69
C VAL A 162 19.39 1.48 11.46
N THR A 163 18.23 0.83 11.63
CA THR A 163 17.47 0.22 10.53
C THR A 163 16.17 0.98 10.30
N THR A 164 15.95 1.39 9.05
CA THR A 164 14.70 1.92 8.53
C THR A 164 14.06 0.84 7.65
N PRO A 165 13.05 0.12 8.15
CA PRO A 165 12.43 -0.97 7.41
C PRO A 165 11.47 -0.44 6.34
N GLN A 166 11.25 -1.25 5.30
CA GLN A 166 10.18 -1.08 4.31
C GLN A 166 10.15 0.31 3.65
N VAL A 167 11.33 0.83 3.29
CA VAL A 167 11.47 2.08 2.53
C VAL A 167 11.11 1.81 1.08
N PRO A 168 10.05 2.42 0.50
CA PRO A 168 9.81 2.37 -0.93
C PRO A 168 10.87 3.23 -1.61
N LEU A 169 11.99 2.62 -2.01
CA LEU A 169 13.21 3.34 -2.38
C LEU A 169 13.13 3.95 -3.78
N VAL A 170 12.70 3.16 -4.75
CA VAL A 170 12.54 3.62 -6.14
C VAL A 170 11.17 3.22 -6.69
N THR A 171 10.64 4.04 -7.60
CA THR A 171 9.58 3.62 -8.54
C THR A 171 10.17 2.73 -9.62
N VAL A 172 9.31 1.94 -10.27
CA VAL A 172 9.62 1.10 -11.42
C VAL A 172 8.56 1.35 -12.49
N ASP A 173 8.97 1.67 -13.71
CA ASP A 173 8.07 1.76 -14.86
C ASP A 173 7.75 0.36 -15.39
N LEU A 174 6.50 -0.07 -15.20
CA LEU A 174 6.03 -1.39 -15.61
C LEU A 174 5.05 -1.32 -16.79
N ALA A 175 5.07 -0.22 -17.57
CA ALA A 175 4.24 -0.12 -18.77
C ALA A 175 4.55 -1.22 -19.80
N GLY A 176 5.78 -1.75 -19.79
CA GLY A 176 6.23 -2.87 -20.62
C GLY A 176 6.20 -4.24 -19.92
N LEU A 177 5.52 -4.39 -18.77
CA LEU A 177 5.42 -5.66 -18.07
C LEU A 177 4.68 -6.70 -18.93
N GLU A 178 5.34 -7.81 -19.21
CA GLU A 178 4.74 -8.98 -19.84
C GLU A 178 4.14 -9.86 -18.76
N SER A 179 2.83 -10.11 -18.83
CA SER A 179 2.09 -10.97 -17.90
C SER A 179 1.29 -11.99 -18.67
N THR A 180 1.63 -13.27 -18.51
CA THR A 180 0.97 -14.38 -19.20
C THR A 180 0.48 -15.41 -18.20
N VAL A 181 -0.77 -15.85 -18.38
CA VAL A 181 -1.32 -17.03 -17.72
C VAL A 181 -1.66 -18.06 -18.80
N ALA A 182 -0.98 -19.21 -18.76
CA ALA A 182 -1.21 -20.31 -19.69
C ALA A 182 -1.62 -21.57 -18.90
N GLY A 183 -2.91 -21.90 -18.93
CA GLY A 183 -3.45 -22.91 -18.02
C GLY A 183 -3.42 -22.39 -16.58
N ASP A 184 -2.73 -23.10 -15.70
CA ASP A 184 -2.46 -22.72 -14.31
C ASP A 184 -1.09 -22.06 -14.12
N VAL A 185 -0.29 -21.90 -15.16
CA VAL A 185 1.07 -21.35 -15.05
C VAL A 185 1.07 -19.84 -15.26
N LEU A 186 1.60 -19.10 -14.28
CA LEU A 186 1.89 -17.67 -14.36
C LEU A 186 3.33 -17.46 -14.84
N THR A 187 3.54 -16.49 -15.72
CA THR A 187 4.85 -15.94 -16.06
C THR A 187 4.78 -14.42 -16.13
N LEU A 188 5.71 -13.76 -15.44
CA LEU A 188 5.92 -12.31 -15.48
C LEU A 188 7.34 -12.00 -15.97
N ALA A 189 7.50 -10.98 -16.80
CA ALA A 189 8.81 -10.48 -17.20
C ALA A 189 8.79 -8.97 -17.42
N ALA A 190 9.81 -8.28 -16.91
CA ALA A 190 10.12 -6.91 -17.28
C ALA A 190 11.62 -6.81 -17.58
N THR A 191 11.95 -6.10 -18.66
CA THR A 191 13.34 -5.90 -19.09
C THR A 191 13.63 -4.40 -19.11
N ASP A 192 14.75 -4.02 -18.51
CA ASP A 192 15.25 -2.65 -18.45
C ASP A 192 14.19 -1.62 -18.00
N ALA A 193 13.36 -2.00 -17.03
CA ALA A 193 12.34 -1.13 -16.46
C ALA A 193 12.99 0.08 -15.78
N ALA A 194 12.64 1.28 -16.20
CA ALA A 194 13.21 2.52 -15.67
C ALA A 194 12.89 2.65 -14.17
N THR A 195 13.87 3.09 -13.38
CA THR A 195 13.69 3.33 -11.95
C THR A 195 14.08 4.74 -11.56
N ALA A 196 13.40 5.30 -10.56
CA ALA A 196 13.70 6.63 -10.04
C ALA A 196 13.45 6.70 -8.54
N ILE A 197 14.31 7.40 -7.80
CA ILE A 197 14.17 7.52 -6.35
C ILE A 197 12.87 8.22 -5.96
N THR A 198 12.20 7.70 -4.94
CA THR A 198 10.97 8.28 -4.39
C THR A 198 11.28 9.39 -3.38
N GLU A 199 10.24 10.03 -2.85
CA GLU A 199 10.39 10.98 -1.73
C GLU A 199 10.86 10.26 -0.46
N GLU A 200 10.32 9.08 -0.18
CA GLU A 200 10.68 8.24 0.97
C GLU A 200 12.12 7.72 0.84
N GLY A 201 12.51 7.31 -0.36
CA GLY A 201 13.86 6.90 -0.70
C GLY A 201 14.85 8.05 -0.54
N TYR A 202 14.50 9.25 -0.99
CA TYR A 202 15.31 10.44 -0.75
C TYR A 202 15.43 10.76 0.74
N ALA A 203 14.34 10.70 1.51
CA ALA A 203 14.36 10.94 2.94
C ALA A 203 15.26 9.96 3.71
N ALA A 204 15.32 8.69 3.27
CA ALA A 204 16.12 7.66 3.92
C ALA A 204 17.58 7.61 3.43
N PHE A 205 17.85 7.89 2.15
CA PHE A 205 19.18 7.77 1.54
C PHE A 205 19.93 9.11 1.41
N GLY A 206 19.20 10.23 1.38
CA GLY A 206 19.71 11.61 1.49
C GLY A 206 20.48 12.19 0.29
N ASN A 207 21.01 11.35 -0.61
CA ASN A 207 22.01 11.78 -1.60
C ASN A 207 21.48 12.09 -3.00
N TYR A 208 20.21 11.78 -3.30
CA TYR A 208 19.64 11.92 -4.64
C TYR A 208 18.24 12.52 -4.57
N GLU A 209 18.03 13.67 -5.21
CA GLU A 209 16.72 14.33 -5.25
C GLU A 209 15.64 13.37 -5.81
N THR A 210 14.42 13.46 -5.29
CA THR A 210 13.26 12.72 -5.79
C THR A 210 13.17 12.77 -7.31
N GLY A 211 12.93 11.62 -7.95
CA GLY A 211 12.85 11.48 -9.40
C GLY A 211 14.21 11.29 -10.08
N THR A 212 15.34 11.39 -9.36
CA THR A 212 16.65 11.03 -9.91
C THR A 212 16.64 9.58 -10.36
N ALA A 213 17.05 9.34 -11.61
CA ALA A 213 17.13 8.01 -12.18
C ALA A 213 18.14 7.12 -11.42
N PHE A 214 17.71 5.90 -11.15
CA PHE A 214 18.55 4.79 -10.71
C PHE A 214 18.76 3.85 -11.89
N ASP A 215 19.59 2.81 -11.70
CA ASP A 215 19.82 1.86 -12.78
C ASP A 215 18.49 1.16 -13.13
N PRO A 216 18.25 0.85 -14.41
CA PRO A 216 17.05 0.10 -14.78
C PRO A 216 17.07 -1.30 -14.15
N LEU A 217 15.88 -1.83 -13.91
CA LEU A 217 15.66 -3.11 -13.24
C LEU A 217 15.06 -4.10 -14.24
N SER A 218 15.57 -5.34 -14.24
CA SER A 218 14.97 -6.44 -14.99
C SER A 218 14.56 -7.54 -14.02
N PHE A 219 13.40 -8.16 -14.23
CA PHE A 219 12.98 -9.30 -13.41
C PHE A 219 12.16 -10.31 -14.21
N THR A 220 12.18 -11.54 -13.72
CA THR A 220 11.31 -12.62 -14.17
C THR A 220 10.67 -13.28 -12.96
N ALA A 221 9.41 -13.68 -13.05
CA ALA A 221 8.73 -14.46 -12.04
C ALA A 221 7.87 -15.55 -12.66
N SER A 222 7.76 -16.68 -11.97
CA SER A 222 6.90 -17.79 -12.35
C SER A 222 6.11 -18.29 -11.15
N GLY A 223 4.94 -18.83 -11.43
CA GLY A 223 4.02 -19.22 -10.37
C GLY A 223 2.88 -20.10 -10.86
N VAL A 224 1.98 -20.41 -9.92
CA VAL A 224 0.79 -21.21 -10.16
C VAL A 224 -0.46 -20.45 -9.75
N CYS A 225 -1.46 -20.45 -10.62
CA CYS A 225 -2.75 -19.83 -10.38
C CYS A 225 -3.74 -20.85 -9.82
N ALA A 226 -4.56 -20.42 -8.86
CA ALA A 226 -5.65 -21.26 -8.39
C ALA A 226 -6.60 -21.54 -9.57
N THR A 227 -6.89 -22.81 -9.83
CA THR A 227 -7.96 -23.15 -10.76
C THR A 227 -9.29 -22.67 -10.16
N PRO A 228 -10.14 -21.94 -10.89
CA PRO A 228 -11.42 -21.52 -10.34
C PRO A 228 -12.22 -22.76 -9.95
N THR A 229 -12.43 -22.96 -8.65
CA THR A 229 -13.41 -23.95 -8.17
C THR A 229 -14.76 -23.53 -8.72
N PRO A 230 -15.49 -24.37 -9.49
CA PRO A 230 -16.82 -24.01 -9.94
C PRO A 230 -17.69 -23.75 -8.71
N THR A 231 -18.19 -22.52 -8.59
CA THR A 231 -19.20 -22.17 -7.60
C THR A 231 -20.38 -23.11 -7.83
N ALA A 232 -20.68 -23.95 -6.84
CA ALA A 232 -21.88 -24.77 -6.88
C ALA A 232 -23.09 -23.85 -7.02
N GLU A 233 -23.82 -23.98 -8.12
CA GLU A 233 -25.10 -23.33 -8.33
C GLU A 233 -26.00 -23.60 -7.10
N PRO A 234 -26.57 -22.57 -6.46
CA PRO A 234 -27.46 -22.79 -5.32
C PRO A 234 -28.60 -23.71 -5.77
N ALA A 235 -28.68 -24.88 -5.13
CA ALA A 235 -29.76 -25.83 -5.38
C ALA A 235 -31.12 -25.13 -5.22
N PRO A 236 -32.09 -25.36 -6.10
CA PRO A 236 -33.40 -24.74 -5.99
C PRO A 236 -34.02 -25.12 -4.64
N VAL A 237 -34.30 -24.12 -3.82
CA VAL A 237 -35.12 -24.28 -2.60
C VAL A 237 -36.51 -24.74 -3.03
N VAL A 238 -36.84 -25.97 -2.70
CA VAL A 238 -38.20 -26.50 -2.84
C VAL A 238 -39.06 -25.81 -1.78
N GLU A 239 -39.91 -24.86 -2.18
CA GLU A 239 -40.96 -24.33 -1.32
C GLU A 239 -41.89 -25.47 -0.89
N ALA A 240 -41.96 -25.72 0.42
CA ALA A 240 -42.96 -26.60 0.99
C ALA A 240 -44.32 -25.90 0.95
N SER A 241 -45.22 -26.41 0.11
CA SER A 241 -46.64 -26.02 0.03
C SER A 241 -47.35 -26.22 1.38
N PRO A 242 -48.26 -25.32 1.81
CA PRO A 242 -48.99 -25.50 3.06
C PRO A 242 -50.11 -26.52 2.85
N ALA A 243 -50.11 -27.60 3.63
CA ALA A 243 -51.25 -28.49 3.75
C ALA A 243 -52.20 -27.92 4.82
N ALA A 244 -53.41 -27.59 4.39
CA ALA A 244 -54.56 -27.39 5.26
C ALA A 244 -55.03 -28.75 5.81
N ASP A 245 -55.42 -28.79 7.08
CA ASP A 245 -56.50 -29.68 7.52
C ASP A 245 -57.21 -29.10 8.75
N ALA A 246 -58.54 -29.26 8.76
CA ALA A 246 -59.48 -28.61 9.66
C ALA A 246 -60.19 -29.63 10.55
N ALA A 247 -60.39 -29.28 11.83
CA ALA A 247 -61.39 -29.77 12.80
C ALA A 247 -61.36 -31.30 13.14
N GLU A 248 -61.67 -31.80 14.34
CA GLU A 248 -62.69 -31.45 15.34
C GLU A 248 -62.33 -32.04 16.73
N SER A 249 -62.75 -31.31 17.77
CA SER A 249 -63.48 -31.72 18.98
C SER A 249 -63.08 -32.92 19.88
N GLY A 250 -62.80 -32.62 21.15
CA GLY A 250 -62.84 -33.54 22.30
C GLY A 250 -62.74 -32.79 23.64
N ASP A 251 -63.86 -32.73 24.35
CA ASP A 251 -64.22 -31.97 25.56
C ASP A 251 -63.56 -32.43 26.90
N GLY A 252 -63.49 -31.54 27.90
CA GLY A 252 -63.17 -31.91 29.30
C GLY A 252 -62.43 -30.90 30.21
N GLU A 253 -63.09 -29.79 30.55
CA GLU A 253 -63.06 -29.00 31.81
C GLU A 253 -61.82 -28.96 32.75
N ASN A 254 -61.22 -27.76 32.94
CA ASN A 254 -61.40 -26.93 34.15
C ASN A 254 -60.48 -25.70 34.19
N GLY A 255 -61.07 -24.53 34.48
CA GLY A 255 -60.38 -23.50 35.27
C GLY A 255 -60.18 -22.11 34.66
N SER A 256 -61.23 -21.30 34.69
CA SER A 256 -61.23 -19.90 35.15
C SER A 256 -60.37 -18.84 34.42
N GLY A 257 -61.06 -17.84 33.85
CA GLY A 257 -60.64 -16.45 34.03
C GLY A 257 -60.51 -15.56 32.79
N SER A 258 -61.60 -14.84 32.49
CA SER A 258 -61.60 -13.43 32.08
C SER A 258 -61.21 -13.02 30.65
N ALA A 259 -62.26 -12.78 29.87
CA ALA A 259 -62.59 -11.55 29.12
C ALA A 259 -61.70 -11.06 27.95
N LEU A 260 -62.32 -11.08 26.77
CA LEU A 260 -61.97 -10.37 25.51
C LEU A 260 -62.06 -8.83 25.68
N PRO A 261 -61.52 -8.02 24.74
CA PRO A 261 -62.24 -7.76 23.48
C PRO A 261 -61.38 -7.63 22.20
N VAL A 262 -61.95 -8.16 21.12
CA VAL A 262 -62.06 -7.66 19.73
C VAL A 262 -61.36 -6.33 19.37
N ALA A 263 -60.54 -6.33 18.29
CA ALA A 263 -60.47 -5.31 17.22
C ALA A 263 -59.48 -5.80 16.13
N LEU A 264 -59.86 -6.09 14.88
CA LEU A 264 -60.33 -5.23 13.77
C LEU A 264 -59.18 -4.58 12.97
N SER A 265 -59.17 -4.87 11.64
CA SER A 265 -58.60 -4.08 10.52
C SER A 265 -57.06 -3.98 10.44
N ALA A 266 -56.41 -3.79 9.29
CA ALA A 266 -56.82 -3.40 7.95
C ALA A 266 -55.80 -3.92 6.92
N ALA A 267 -56.27 -4.12 5.70
CA ALA A 267 -55.45 -4.11 4.49
C ALA A 267 -54.79 -2.74 4.31
N ILE A 268 -53.54 -2.72 3.85
CA ILE A 268 -53.04 -1.64 2.97
C ILE A 268 -52.26 -2.32 1.84
N GLY A 269 -52.96 -2.49 0.72
CA GLY A 269 -52.31 -2.53 -0.58
C GLY A 269 -51.76 -1.15 -0.91
N GLY A 270 -50.61 -1.11 -1.56
CA GLY A 270 -49.97 0.12 -1.99
C GLY A 270 -48.89 -0.18 -3.01
N ALA A 271 -49.33 -0.54 -4.22
CA ALA A 271 -48.50 -0.40 -5.41
C ALA A 271 -48.14 1.08 -5.59
N LEU A 272 -46.87 1.39 -5.88
CA LEU A 272 -46.50 2.62 -6.55
C LEU A 272 -45.32 2.40 -7.48
N VAL A 273 -45.56 2.89 -8.69
CA VAL A 273 -44.84 2.72 -9.94
C VAL A 273 -43.61 3.63 -10.03
N ALA A 274 -42.56 3.07 -10.66
CA ALA A 274 -41.45 3.66 -11.41
C ALA A 274 -41.15 5.17 -11.31
N THR A 275 -39.87 5.49 -11.11
CA THR A 275 -39.17 6.44 -11.99
C THR A 275 -37.67 6.10 -12.14
N ILE A 276 -37.23 6.33 -13.37
CA ILE A 276 -35.91 6.20 -13.96
C ILE A 276 -34.97 7.29 -13.41
N GLY A 277 -33.70 6.95 -13.19
CA GLY A 277 -32.66 7.92 -12.84
C GLY A 277 -31.25 7.33 -12.92
N GLY A 278 -30.80 7.00 -14.13
CA GLY A 278 -29.39 6.68 -14.39
C GLY A 278 -28.57 7.96 -14.55
N THR A 279 -27.47 8.07 -13.80
CA THR A 279 -26.45 9.10 -14.00
C THR A 279 -25.13 8.45 -14.38
N THR A 280 -24.84 8.42 -15.69
CA THR A 280 -23.51 8.14 -16.22
C THR A 280 -22.66 9.41 -16.13
N ALA A 281 -21.58 9.38 -15.37
CA ALA A 281 -20.57 10.42 -15.37
C ALA A 281 -19.65 10.25 -16.59
N ALA A 282 -19.77 11.15 -17.56
CA ALA A 282 -18.83 11.28 -18.68
C ALA A 282 -17.77 12.33 -18.33
N VAL A 283 -16.54 11.90 -18.10
CA VAL A 283 -15.36 12.78 -18.04
C VAL A 283 -14.77 12.85 -19.44
N VAL A 284 -15.05 13.96 -20.16
CA VAL A 284 -14.41 14.26 -21.44
C VAL A 284 -13.25 15.24 -21.22
N VAL A 285 -12.08 14.76 -21.60
CA VAL A 285 -10.77 15.42 -21.62
C VAL A 285 -10.81 16.71 -22.46
N SER A 286 -10.42 17.82 -21.86
CA SER A 286 -10.15 19.07 -22.56
C SER A 286 -8.71 19.08 -23.08
N ARG A 287 -8.54 18.76 -24.37
CA ARG A 287 -7.26 18.92 -25.10
C ARG A 287 -6.96 20.40 -25.28
N ARG A 288 -5.89 20.88 -24.63
CA ARG A 288 -5.33 22.23 -24.81
C ARG A 288 -4.75 22.40 -26.22
N LYS A 289 -5.31 23.33 -26.99
CA LYS A 289 -4.68 23.91 -28.19
C LYS A 289 -3.47 24.78 -27.76
N ARG A 290 -2.27 24.44 -28.23
CA ARG A 290 -1.18 25.40 -28.49
C ARG A 290 -0.88 25.32 -29.98
N ARG A 291 -1.36 26.32 -30.74
CA ARG A 291 -0.59 27.45 -31.30
C ARG A 291 0.31 27.01 -32.46
N GLU A 292 -0.18 27.29 -33.65
CA GLU A 292 0.55 27.39 -34.91
C GLU A 292 1.72 28.38 -34.76
N ALA A 293 2.85 28.01 -35.36
CA ALA A 293 3.89 28.92 -35.80
C ALA A 293 3.49 29.53 -37.15
N PRO A 294 4.07 30.69 -37.51
CA PRO A 294 4.81 30.70 -38.77
C PRO A 294 6.20 31.33 -38.63
N ALA A 295 7.07 30.87 -39.53
CA ALA A 295 8.43 31.33 -39.76
C ALA A 295 8.45 32.70 -40.47
N ASP A 296 9.49 33.50 -40.22
CA ASP A 296 10.11 34.33 -41.26
C ASP A 296 11.52 34.86 -40.87
N GLY A 297 12.39 35.00 -41.88
CA GLY A 297 13.63 35.81 -41.94
C GLY A 297 14.83 35.36 -41.10
N ALA A 298 15.98 34.87 -41.60
CA ALA A 298 16.93 35.40 -42.60
C ALA A 298 17.71 36.67 -42.15
N ASP A 299 19.02 36.43 -41.97
CA ASP A 299 20.18 37.26 -42.37
C ASP A 299 20.79 38.35 -41.47
N ASP A 300 22.12 38.49 -41.66
CA ASP A 300 23.14 39.38 -41.08
C ASP A 300 23.49 39.19 -39.60
N GLY A 301 24.73 39.05 -39.15
CA GLY A 301 26.01 39.50 -39.70
C GLY A 301 26.75 40.31 -38.62
N SER A 302 28.07 40.11 -38.50
CA SER A 302 29.06 40.98 -37.83
C SER A 302 29.45 40.73 -36.35
N ALA A 303 30.70 40.25 -36.23
CA ALA A 303 31.82 40.76 -35.42
C ALA A 303 31.63 41.08 -33.92
N ALA A 304 32.34 40.35 -33.06
CA ALA A 304 33.63 40.74 -32.45
C ALA A 304 34.20 39.60 -31.61
#